data_AF-A0A9E5QQW2-F1
#
_entry.id   AF-A0A9E5QQW2-F1
#
_cell.length_a   1.000
_cell.length_b   1.000
_cell.length_c   1.000
_cell.angle_alpha   90.00
_cell.angle_beta   90.00
_cell.angle_gamma   90.00
#
_symmetry.space_group_name_H-M   'P 1'
#
loop_
_entity.id
_entity.type
_entity.pdbx_description
1 polymer ?
#
loop_
_entity_poly.entity_id
_entity_poly.type
_entity_poly.pdbx_seq_one_letter_code
_entity_poly.pdbx_strand_id
1 'polypeptide(L)'
;MPADPSLLPAVRDCLAGQFALAIDGERKAILEVIEHQLAQSANRDKWAQLHAALDTLRAIGPHLREKLAAAVRTRIDAKLSPGSDEFSKTARFTASALSLVSEDEVQEEIAVGNTTRRLREATGDQFYAINNRLAVVMGLPGVLADERSPAHPRIFVRALLDVIAELAPDVASKLSAFAAHDPALLTALSNAYRDANALLASRGILPDFHRSYGAPQQVPGVHAVAHEVPGVSAPKPATPSRPATPPRSATPAAPV
;
A
#
# COMPACT_ATOMS: atom_id res chain seq x y z
N MET A 1 23.82 -13.68 -2.49
CA MET A 1 24.56 -13.05 -1.37
C MET A 1 23.65 -13.07 -0.16
N PRO A 2 24.13 -13.41 1.04
CA PRO A 2 23.33 -13.23 2.25
C PRO A 2 23.06 -11.73 2.43
N ALA A 3 21.79 -11.37 2.65
CA ALA A 3 21.42 -9.98 2.95
C ALA A 3 22.09 -9.55 4.26
N ASP A 4 22.65 -8.34 4.28
CA ASP A 4 23.21 -7.74 5.49
C ASP A 4 22.13 -7.68 6.58
N PRO A 5 22.36 -8.31 7.76
CA PRO A 5 21.34 -8.42 8.81
C PRO A 5 20.91 -7.07 9.39
N SER A 6 21.68 -6.00 9.15
CA SER A 6 21.35 -4.64 9.56
C SER A 6 20.30 -3.95 8.65
N LEU A 7 19.97 -4.53 7.49
CA LEU A 7 19.08 -3.90 6.51
C LEU A 7 17.62 -3.83 6.98
N LEU A 8 17.09 -4.88 7.60
CA LEU A 8 15.70 -4.89 8.06
C LEU A 8 15.44 -3.81 9.13
N PRO A 9 16.25 -3.69 10.20
CA PRO A 9 16.12 -2.59 11.14
C PRO A 9 16.27 -1.22 10.48
N ALA A 10 17.22 -1.05 9.56
CA ALA A 10 17.44 0.23 8.87
C ALA A 10 16.24 0.65 8.02
N VAL A 11 15.61 -0.29 7.30
CA VAL A 11 14.40 -0.02 6.50
C VAL A 11 13.21 0.28 7.40
N ARG A 12 13.02 -0.49 8.48
CA ARG A 12 11.98 -0.22 9.49
C ARG A 12 12.11 1.19 10.04
N ASP A 13 13.31 1.57 10.47
CA ASP A 13 13.57 2.87 11.07
C ASP A 13 13.41 4.02 10.06
N CYS A 14 13.78 3.79 8.81
CA CYS A 14 13.51 4.71 7.70
C CYS A 14 12.00 4.90 7.48
N LEU A 15 11.24 3.82 7.32
CA LEU A 15 9.79 3.87 7.11
C LEU A 15 9.07 4.58 8.26
N ALA A 16 9.34 4.18 9.50
CA ALA A 16 8.72 4.76 10.68
C ALA A 16 9.11 6.22 10.88
N GLY A 17 10.41 6.53 10.73
CA GLY A 17 10.95 7.87 10.93
C GLY A 17 10.42 8.87 9.90
N GLN A 18 10.42 8.52 8.62
CA GLN A 18 9.96 9.41 7.54
C GLN A 18 8.45 9.61 7.58
N PHE A 19 7.68 8.55 7.84
CA PHE A 19 6.24 8.66 7.98
C PHE A 19 5.87 9.59 9.14
N ALA A 20 6.46 9.38 10.32
CA ALA A 20 6.17 10.20 11.49
C ALA A 20 6.64 11.65 11.32
N LEU A 21 7.81 11.88 10.70
CA LEU A 21 8.31 13.22 10.41
C LEU A 21 7.39 13.99 9.46
N ALA A 22 6.87 13.34 8.42
CA ALA A 22 5.97 13.99 7.48
C ALA A 22 4.62 14.35 8.12
N ILE A 23 4.04 13.46 8.93
CA ILE A 23 2.81 13.76 9.68
C ILE A 23 3.03 14.90 10.68
N ASP A 24 4.17 14.90 11.38
CA ASP A 24 4.53 15.95 12.34
C ASP A 24 4.69 17.33 11.68
N GLY A 25 5.24 17.37 10.46
CA GLY A 25 5.39 18.59 9.66
C GLY A 25 4.05 19.20 9.23
N GLU A 26 3.03 18.38 9.02
CA GLU A 26 1.69 18.81 8.59
C GLU A 26 0.75 19.16 9.76
N ARG A 27 1.25 19.19 11.00
CA ARG A 27 0.41 19.41 12.20
C ARG A 27 -0.48 20.64 12.09
N LYS A 28 0.06 21.76 11.61
CA LYS A 28 -0.72 23.02 11.47
C LYS A 28 -1.89 22.83 10.50
N ALA A 29 -1.63 22.25 9.33
CA ALA A 29 -2.66 21.97 8.33
C ALA A 29 -3.74 21.02 8.88
N ILE A 30 -3.35 19.99 9.63
CA ILE A 30 -4.29 19.05 10.25
C ILE A 30 -5.19 19.76 11.29
N LEU A 31 -4.64 20.66 12.11
CA LEU A 31 -5.44 21.45 13.05
C LEU A 31 -6.40 22.39 12.31
N GLU A 32 -5.92 23.06 11.26
CA GLU A 32 -6.73 23.96 10.42
C GLU A 32 -7.93 23.23 9.77
N VAL A 33 -7.76 21.96 9.37
CA VAL A 33 -8.86 21.14 8.85
C VAL A 33 -9.99 21.00 9.89
N ILE A 34 -9.66 20.73 11.15
CA ILE A 34 -10.67 20.60 12.21
C ILE A 34 -11.27 21.97 12.57
N GLU A 35 -10.45 23.01 12.66
CA GLU A 35 -10.91 24.38 12.95
C GLU A 35 -11.88 24.88 11.88
N HIS A 36 -11.61 24.58 10.61
CA HIS A 36 -12.52 24.87 9.50
C HIS A 36 -13.85 24.10 9.62
N GLN A 37 -13.80 22.81 9.97
CA GLN A 37 -15.01 22.01 10.19
C GLN A 37 -15.82 22.50 11.39
N LEU A 38 -15.15 22.95 12.46
CA LEU A 38 -15.78 23.56 13.64
C LEU A 38 -16.53 24.84 13.27
N ALA A 39 -15.91 25.72 12.47
CA ALA A 39 -16.52 26.96 12.02
C ALA A 39 -17.78 26.73 11.15
N GLN A 40 -17.86 25.59 10.48
CA GLN A 40 -18.99 25.21 9.63
C GLN A 40 -20.05 24.36 10.35
N SER A 41 -19.77 23.89 11.56
CA SER A 41 -20.67 22.97 12.27
C SER A 41 -21.76 23.74 13.04
N ALA A 42 -23.00 23.67 12.55
CA ALA A 42 -24.17 24.15 13.28
C ALA A 42 -24.75 23.12 14.28
N ASN A 43 -24.34 21.84 14.17
CA ASN A 43 -24.80 20.78 15.06
C ASN A 43 -23.95 20.76 16.34
N ARG A 44 -24.62 20.84 17.50
CA ARG A 44 -23.99 20.86 18.84
C ARG A 44 -23.19 19.58 19.14
N ASP A 45 -23.72 18.41 18.80
CA ASP A 45 -23.06 17.14 19.09
C ASP A 45 -21.80 16.98 18.23
N LYS A 46 -21.92 17.30 16.93
CA LYS A 46 -20.78 17.32 16.02
C LYS A 46 -19.73 18.36 16.43
N TRP A 47 -20.17 19.54 16.89
CA TRP A 47 -19.28 20.57 17.39
C TRP A 47 -18.48 20.08 18.60
N ALA A 48 -19.15 19.41 19.56
CA ALA A 48 -18.48 18.85 20.73
C ALA A 48 -17.45 17.78 20.35
N GLN A 49 -17.79 16.89 19.41
CA GLN A 49 -16.88 15.87 18.88
C GLN A 49 -15.65 16.47 18.18
N LEU A 50 -15.85 17.49 17.33
CA LEU A 50 -14.75 18.17 16.64
C LEU A 50 -13.87 18.95 17.61
N HIS A 51 -14.45 19.55 18.65
CA HIS A 51 -13.70 20.27 19.68
C HIS A 51 -12.83 19.30 20.49
N ALA A 52 -13.41 18.18 20.91
CA ALA A 52 -12.67 17.11 21.60
C ALA A 52 -11.55 16.54 20.71
N ALA A 53 -11.81 16.33 19.41
CA ALA A 53 -10.79 15.93 18.45
C ALA A 53 -9.64 16.95 18.37
N LEU A 54 -9.96 18.24 18.31
CA LEU A 54 -8.96 19.32 18.27
C LEU A 54 -8.09 19.34 19.53
N ASP A 55 -8.72 19.18 20.71
CA ASP A 55 -8.01 19.11 21.99
C ASP A 55 -7.09 17.88 22.06
N THR A 56 -7.58 16.71 21.61
CA THR A 56 -6.77 15.49 21.49
C THR A 56 -5.55 15.71 20.58
N LEU A 57 -5.72 16.33 19.41
CA LEU A 57 -4.61 16.60 18.49
C LEU A 57 -3.57 17.58 19.07
N ARG A 58 -4.03 18.61 19.79
CA ARG A 58 -3.15 19.56 20.49
C ARG A 58 -2.38 18.87 21.62
N ALA A 59 -3.04 17.99 22.38
CA ALA A 59 -2.43 17.25 23.48
C ALA A 59 -1.38 16.23 23.00
N ILE A 60 -1.67 15.49 21.91
CA ILE A 60 -0.71 14.53 21.33
C ILE A 60 0.47 15.26 20.67
N GLY A 61 0.24 16.47 20.16
CA GLY A 61 1.16 17.22 19.30
C GLY A 61 2.65 17.09 19.67
N PRO A 62 3.08 17.48 20.89
CA PRO A 62 4.48 17.45 21.30
C PRO A 62 5.16 16.07 21.21
N HIS A 63 4.37 14.99 21.33
CA HIS A 63 4.87 13.61 21.36
C HIS A 63 4.47 12.80 20.12
N LEU A 64 3.74 13.41 19.18
CA LEU A 64 3.16 12.72 18.02
C LEU A 64 4.23 11.96 17.23
N ARG A 65 5.32 12.64 16.86
CA ARG A 65 6.40 12.05 16.07
C ARG A 65 7.03 10.84 16.75
N GLU A 66 7.37 10.97 18.03
CA GLU A 66 8.04 9.91 18.79
C GLU A 66 7.13 8.70 18.95
N LYS A 67 5.90 8.93 19.41
CA LYS A 67 4.89 7.87 19.61
C LYS A 67 4.53 7.19 18.30
N LEU A 68 4.30 7.94 17.23
CA LEU A 68 3.95 7.39 15.94
C LEU A 68 5.08 6.57 15.33
N ALA A 69 6.32 7.07 15.39
CA ALA A 69 7.47 6.29 14.93
C ALA A 69 7.62 4.98 15.73
N ALA A 70 7.46 5.04 17.06
CA ALA A 70 7.50 3.85 17.91
C ALA A 70 6.37 2.85 17.57
N ALA A 71 5.13 3.33 17.42
CA ALA A 71 3.98 2.49 17.05
C ALA A 71 4.18 1.81 15.68
N VAL A 72 4.69 2.53 14.69
CA VAL A 72 4.99 1.95 13.37
C VAL A 72 6.11 0.91 13.48
N ARG A 73 7.21 1.19 14.18
CA ARG A 73 8.31 0.21 14.38
C ARG A 73 7.80 -1.09 15.00
N THR A 74 7.05 -1.00 16.09
CA THR A 74 6.48 -2.17 16.79
C THR A 74 5.62 -3.02 15.86
N ARG A 75 4.78 -2.38 15.03
CA ARG A 75 3.91 -3.10 14.08
C ARG A 75 4.69 -3.73 12.93
N ILE A 76 5.76 -3.10 12.47
CA ILE A 76 6.68 -3.67 11.47
C ILE A 76 7.43 -4.87 12.06
N ASP A 77 7.99 -4.73 13.26
CA ASP A 77 8.73 -5.80 13.95
C ASP A 77 7.85 -7.03 14.21
N ALA A 78 6.57 -6.81 14.53
CA ALA A 78 5.58 -7.89 14.68
C ALA A 78 5.33 -8.66 13.36
N LYS A 79 5.50 -8.02 12.20
CA LYS A 79 5.41 -8.68 10.87
C LYS A 79 6.70 -9.36 10.47
N LEU A 80 7.85 -8.85 10.93
CA LEU A 80 9.17 -9.41 10.64
C LEU A 80 9.50 -10.63 11.52
N SER A 81 8.85 -10.76 12.69
CA SER A 81 9.07 -11.88 13.61
C SER A 81 8.23 -13.10 13.17
N PRO A 82 8.87 -14.21 12.71
CA PRO A 82 8.15 -15.44 12.36
C PRO A 82 7.62 -16.11 13.63
N GLY A 83 6.37 -15.82 13.97
CA GLY A 83 5.71 -16.39 15.16
C GLY A 83 4.54 -15.55 15.70
N SER A 84 4.49 -14.27 15.37
CA SER A 84 3.39 -13.36 15.72
C SER A 84 2.42 -13.16 14.56
N ASP A 85 2.01 -14.27 13.92
CA ASP A 85 0.97 -14.27 12.90
C ASP A 85 -0.41 -14.05 13.57
N GLU A 86 -0.61 -12.86 14.15
CA GLU A 86 -1.92 -12.34 14.59
C GLU A 86 -2.93 -12.28 13.44
N PHE A 87 -2.47 -12.43 12.19
CA PHE A 87 -3.33 -12.64 11.03
C PHE A 87 -4.08 -13.98 11.10
N SER A 88 -3.48 -15.01 11.71
CA SER A 88 -4.19 -16.27 12.03
C SER A 88 -5.18 -16.13 13.18
N LYS A 89 -5.12 -15.03 13.94
CA LYS A 89 -6.18 -14.68 14.91
C LYS A 89 -7.37 -14.11 14.15
N THR A 90 -7.16 -13.18 13.22
CA THR A 90 -8.21 -12.63 12.34
C THR A 90 -8.98 -13.74 11.59
N ALA A 91 -8.29 -14.78 11.11
CA ALA A 91 -8.94 -15.93 10.48
C ALA A 91 -9.60 -16.93 11.46
N ARG A 92 -9.24 -16.93 12.75
CA ARG A 92 -9.95 -17.70 13.79
C ARG A 92 -11.18 -16.96 14.33
N PHE A 93 -11.26 -15.64 14.18
CA PHE A 93 -12.45 -14.85 14.51
C PHE A 93 -13.66 -15.18 13.59
N THR A 94 -13.46 -15.78 12.41
CA THR A 94 -14.56 -15.97 11.44
C THR A 94 -15.50 -17.15 11.71
N ALA A 95 -15.19 -18.05 12.65
CA ALA A 95 -16.04 -19.21 12.93
C ALA A 95 -16.67 -19.22 14.34
N SER A 96 -16.17 -18.42 15.28
CA SER A 96 -16.69 -18.38 16.66
C SER A 96 -16.96 -16.99 17.21
N ALA A 97 -16.68 -15.91 16.47
CA ALA A 97 -16.89 -14.52 16.91
C ALA A 97 -17.96 -13.78 16.08
N LEU A 98 -19.11 -14.42 15.84
CA LEU A 98 -20.36 -13.71 15.55
C LEU A 98 -20.93 -13.02 16.82
N SER A 99 -20.10 -12.87 17.86
CA SER A 99 -20.41 -12.30 19.15
C SER A 99 -20.15 -10.79 19.10
N LEU A 100 -21.22 -10.02 18.90
CA LEU A 100 -21.34 -8.56 19.11
C LEU A 100 -20.01 -7.77 18.95
N VAL A 101 -19.61 -7.52 17.70
CA VAL A 101 -18.69 -6.41 17.41
C VAL A 101 -19.46 -5.13 17.72
N SER A 102 -18.88 -4.21 18.50
CA SER A 102 -19.51 -2.92 18.78
C SER A 102 -19.61 -2.10 17.49
N GLU A 103 -20.64 -1.24 17.36
CA GLU A 103 -20.78 -0.33 16.21
C GLU A 103 -19.52 0.53 16.02
N ASP A 104 -18.88 0.90 17.13
CA ASP A 104 -17.65 1.68 17.18
C ASP A 104 -16.46 0.93 16.53
N GLU A 105 -16.26 -0.35 16.87
CA GLU A 105 -15.21 -1.18 16.26
C GLU A 105 -15.43 -1.36 14.75
N VAL A 106 -16.70 -1.51 14.32
CA VAL A 106 -17.04 -1.58 12.90
C VAL A 106 -16.67 -0.27 12.18
N GLN A 107 -17.02 0.88 12.76
CA GLN A 107 -16.70 2.18 12.18
C GLN A 107 -15.19 2.41 12.05
N GLU A 108 -14.43 1.99 13.06
CA GLU A 108 -12.96 2.02 13.01
C GLU A 108 -12.39 1.13 11.91
N GLU A 109 -12.87 -0.11 11.78
CA GLU A 109 -12.41 -1.00 10.70
C GLU A 109 -12.75 -0.46 9.31
N ILE A 110 -13.93 0.17 9.15
CA ILE A 110 -14.32 0.84 7.89
C ILE A 110 -13.37 2.00 7.59
N ALA A 111 -13.10 2.87 8.57
CA ALA A 111 -12.19 4.02 8.40
C ALA A 111 -10.78 3.57 8.03
N VAL A 112 -10.25 2.56 8.73
CA VAL A 112 -8.92 1.98 8.44
C VAL A 112 -8.91 1.32 7.06
N GLY A 113 -9.94 0.54 6.72
CA GLY A 113 -10.05 -0.18 5.45
C GLY A 113 -10.09 0.77 4.25
N ASN A 114 -10.95 1.80 4.30
CA ASN A 114 -11.09 2.79 3.23
C ASN A 114 -9.78 3.57 3.02
N THR A 115 -9.18 4.05 4.10
CA THR A 115 -7.92 4.79 4.06
C THR A 115 -6.79 3.92 3.53
N THR A 116 -6.68 2.68 4.01
CA THR A 116 -5.68 1.70 3.56
C THR A 116 -5.81 1.45 2.07
N ARG A 117 -7.02 1.19 1.57
CA ARG A 117 -7.27 0.93 0.16
C ARG A 117 -6.85 2.11 -0.71
N ARG A 118 -7.28 3.33 -0.35
CA ARG A 118 -6.94 4.54 -1.10
C ARG A 118 -5.43 4.78 -1.13
N LEU A 119 -4.74 4.65 0.01
CA LEU A 119 -3.29 4.78 0.08
C LEU A 119 -2.59 3.71 -0.75
N ARG A 120 -3.09 2.48 -0.72
CA ARG A 120 -2.52 1.37 -1.49
C ARG A 120 -2.62 1.59 -2.99
N GLU A 121 -3.78 2.06 -3.46
CA GLU A 121 -4.01 2.40 -4.87
C GLU A 121 -3.08 3.55 -5.30
N ALA A 122 -2.98 4.60 -4.49
CA ALA A 122 -2.16 5.78 -4.80
C ALA A 122 -0.63 5.52 -4.74
N THR A 123 -0.18 4.60 -3.90
CA THR A 123 1.25 4.27 -3.72
C THR A 123 1.66 2.97 -4.40
N GLY A 124 0.83 2.45 -5.33
CA GLY A 124 0.96 1.09 -5.86
C GLY A 124 2.34 0.73 -6.41
N ASP A 125 2.99 1.63 -7.15
CA ASP A 125 4.31 1.39 -7.74
C ASP A 125 5.43 1.39 -6.70
N GLN A 126 5.41 2.37 -5.79
CA GLN A 126 6.39 2.48 -4.71
C GLN A 126 6.27 1.31 -3.73
N PHE A 127 5.03 0.91 -3.43
CA PHE A 127 4.72 -0.24 -2.60
C PHE A 127 5.16 -1.55 -3.28
N TYR A 128 4.89 -1.73 -4.57
CA TYR A 128 5.34 -2.90 -5.30
C TYR A 128 6.88 -3.01 -5.29
N ALA A 129 7.57 -1.90 -5.50
CA ALA A 129 9.04 -1.86 -5.47
C ALA A 129 9.62 -2.23 -4.10
N ILE A 130 9.11 -1.63 -3.01
CA ILE A 130 9.61 -1.92 -1.67
C ILE A 130 9.28 -3.35 -1.24
N ASN A 131 8.10 -3.87 -1.63
CA ASN A 131 7.69 -5.22 -1.26
C ASN A 131 8.57 -6.30 -1.92
N ASN A 132 8.99 -6.09 -3.17
CA ASN A 132 9.96 -6.96 -3.85
C ASN A 132 11.36 -6.86 -3.22
N ARG A 133 11.82 -5.64 -2.90
CA ARG A 133 13.13 -5.45 -2.23
C ARG A 133 13.14 -6.11 -0.85
N LEU A 134 12.07 -5.96 -0.09
CA LEU A 134 11.91 -6.61 1.22
C LEU A 134 11.89 -8.14 1.10
N ALA A 135 11.27 -8.70 0.07
CA ALA A 135 11.32 -10.15 -0.18
C ALA A 135 12.76 -10.67 -0.31
N VAL A 136 13.59 -9.96 -1.07
CA VAL A 136 15.01 -10.29 -1.23
C VAL A 136 15.75 -10.19 0.09
N VAL A 137 15.52 -9.12 0.86
CA VAL A 137 16.17 -8.93 2.16
C VAL A 137 15.76 -10.02 3.16
N MET A 138 14.50 -10.46 3.13
CA MET A 138 13.97 -11.53 3.99
C MET A 138 14.34 -12.94 3.48
N GLY A 139 15.02 -13.07 2.33
CA GLY A 139 15.38 -14.36 1.73
C GLY A 139 14.19 -15.17 1.24
N LEU A 140 13.05 -14.54 0.96
CA LEU A 140 11.83 -15.22 0.52
C LEU A 140 11.87 -15.49 -1.00
N PRO A 141 11.48 -16.70 -1.46
CA PRO A 141 11.46 -17.04 -2.87
C PRO A 141 10.22 -16.45 -3.55
N GLY A 142 10.26 -15.16 -3.89
CA GLY A 142 9.22 -14.46 -4.66
C GLY A 142 8.59 -13.28 -3.93
N VAL A 143 7.58 -12.68 -4.57
CA VAL A 143 6.92 -11.47 -4.06
C VAL A 143 6.15 -11.79 -2.76
N LEU A 144 6.33 -10.99 -1.71
CA LEU A 144 5.48 -11.10 -0.52
C LEU A 144 4.03 -10.83 -0.89
N ALA A 145 3.12 -11.68 -0.40
CA ALA A 145 1.71 -11.35 -0.36
C ALA A 145 1.52 -10.02 0.40
N ASP A 146 0.71 -9.13 -0.15
CA ASP A 146 0.56 -7.76 0.36
C ASP A 146 0.21 -7.71 1.85
N GLU A 147 -0.70 -8.57 2.30
CA GLU A 147 -1.15 -8.67 3.70
C GLU A 147 -0.04 -9.10 4.68
N ARG A 148 0.99 -9.78 4.16
CA ARG A 148 2.18 -10.18 4.92
C ARG A 148 3.30 -9.17 4.82
N SER A 149 3.16 -8.14 3.98
CA SER A 149 4.19 -7.13 3.81
C SER A 149 4.38 -6.32 5.10
N PRO A 150 5.61 -6.22 5.64
CA PRO A 150 5.91 -5.33 6.75
C PRO A 150 5.83 -3.86 6.34
N ALA A 151 5.69 -3.54 5.05
CA ALA A 151 5.47 -2.20 4.55
C ALA A 151 4.00 -1.93 4.17
N HIS A 152 3.04 -2.82 4.50
CA HIS A 152 1.65 -2.64 4.09
C HIS A 152 1.03 -1.33 4.62
N PRO A 153 0.29 -0.53 3.81
CA PRO A 153 -0.27 0.76 4.26
C PRO A 153 -1.10 0.67 5.55
N ARG A 154 -1.78 -0.46 5.77
CA ARG A 154 -2.58 -0.72 6.99
C ARG A 154 -1.78 -0.57 8.28
N ILE A 155 -0.48 -0.89 8.25
CA ILE A 155 0.42 -0.77 9.41
C ILE A 155 0.50 0.69 9.88
N PHE A 156 0.71 1.60 8.93
CA PHE A 156 0.84 3.03 9.18
C PHE A 156 -0.48 3.66 9.60
N VAL A 157 -1.56 3.29 8.91
CA VAL A 157 -2.92 3.76 9.21
C VAL A 157 -3.34 3.35 10.62
N ARG A 158 -3.12 2.08 10.98
CA ARG A 158 -3.47 1.59 12.33
C ARG A 158 -2.60 2.24 13.40
N ALA A 159 -1.29 2.37 13.17
CA ALA A 159 -0.39 3.02 14.11
C ALA A 159 -0.85 4.46 14.44
N LEU A 160 -1.30 5.21 13.43
CA LEU A 160 -1.82 6.56 13.66
C LEU A 160 -3.10 6.54 14.49
N LEU A 161 -4.05 5.65 14.15
CA LEU A 161 -5.30 5.54 14.89
C LEU A 161 -5.07 5.16 16.36
N ASP A 162 -4.13 4.24 16.63
CA ASP A 162 -3.78 3.81 17.99
C ASP A 162 -3.22 4.98 18.82
N VAL A 163 -2.32 5.77 18.23
CA VAL A 163 -1.72 6.94 18.91
C VAL A 163 -2.78 8.01 19.22
N ILE A 164 -3.76 8.20 18.32
CA ILE A 164 -4.89 9.09 18.57
C ILE A 164 -5.78 8.55 19.68
N ALA A 165 -6.03 7.23 19.70
CA ALA A 165 -6.88 6.56 20.68
C ALA A 165 -6.40 6.71 22.13
N GLU A 166 -5.09 6.90 22.36
CA GLU A 166 -4.54 7.09 23.71
C GLU A 166 -5.10 8.32 24.45
N LEU A 167 -5.54 9.34 23.71
CA LEU A 167 -5.97 10.64 24.25
C LEU A 167 -7.36 11.06 23.76
N ALA A 168 -8.02 10.25 22.94
CA ALA A 168 -9.38 10.52 22.48
C ALA A 168 -10.41 10.11 23.55
N PRO A 169 -11.36 10.99 23.91
CA PRO A 169 -12.35 10.69 24.95
C PRO A 169 -13.43 9.70 24.49
N ASP A 170 -13.69 9.63 23.18
CA ASP A 170 -14.72 8.80 22.57
C ASP A 170 -14.36 8.46 21.10
N VAL A 171 -15.07 7.50 20.52
CA VAL A 171 -14.82 6.98 19.17
C VAL A 171 -15.11 8.02 18.09
N ALA A 172 -16.12 8.87 18.25
CA ALA A 172 -16.45 9.89 17.26
C ALA A 172 -15.37 10.98 17.20
N SER A 173 -14.88 11.42 18.36
CA SER A 173 -13.73 12.35 18.46
C SER A 173 -12.45 11.73 17.89
N LYS A 174 -12.19 10.46 18.19
CA LYS A 174 -11.07 9.69 17.61
C LYS A 174 -11.12 9.65 16.08
N LEU A 175 -12.28 9.26 15.52
CA LEU A 175 -12.46 9.16 14.07
C LEU A 175 -12.39 10.53 13.38
N SER A 176 -12.86 11.58 14.04
CA SER A 176 -12.73 12.96 13.53
C SER A 176 -11.27 13.42 13.51
N ALA A 177 -10.53 13.18 14.58
CA ALA A 177 -9.09 13.45 14.66
C ALA A 177 -8.30 12.65 13.60
N PHE A 178 -8.64 11.38 13.42
CA PHE A 178 -8.03 10.52 12.40
C PHE A 178 -8.35 11.01 10.98
N ALA A 179 -9.61 11.35 10.69
CA ALA A 179 -10.03 11.84 9.37
C ALA A 179 -9.34 13.16 8.97
N ALA A 180 -8.97 14.01 9.92
CA ALA A 180 -8.23 15.23 9.63
C ALA A 180 -6.82 14.98 9.03
N HIS A 181 -6.26 13.78 9.23
CA HIS A 181 -4.95 13.40 8.67
C HIS A 181 -5.01 12.92 7.22
N ASP A 182 -6.20 12.75 6.65
CA ASP A 182 -6.39 12.15 5.32
C ASP A 182 -5.50 12.75 4.22
N PRO A 183 -5.35 14.09 4.12
CA PRO A 183 -4.48 14.71 3.13
C PRO A 183 -2.98 14.45 3.39
N ALA A 184 -2.57 14.45 4.66
CA ALA A 184 -1.17 14.28 5.06
C ALA A 184 -0.69 12.83 4.91
N LEU A 185 -1.60 11.85 5.07
CA LEU A 185 -1.28 10.43 5.03
C LEU A 185 -0.64 9.97 3.71
N LEU A 186 -1.14 10.48 2.58
CA LEU A 186 -0.61 10.09 1.26
C LEU A 186 0.82 10.59 1.08
N THR A 187 1.05 11.87 1.38
CA THR A 187 2.39 12.48 1.29
C THR A 187 3.36 11.79 2.23
N ALA A 188 2.94 11.52 3.48
CA ALA A 188 3.77 10.86 4.47
C ALA A 188 4.19 9.44 4.04
N LEU A 189 3.23 8.64 3.56
CA LEU A 189 3.51 7.28 3.11
C LEU A 189 4.36 7.25 1.84
N SER A 190 4.09 8.15 0.89
CA SER A 190 4.86 8.26 -0.35
C SER A 190 6.31 8.64 -0.08
N ASN A 191 6.54 9.55 0.88
CA ASN A 191 7.89 9.92 1.33
C ASN A 191 8.62 8.74 1.97
N ALA A 192 7.94 8.04 2.89
CA ALA A 192 8.51 6.87 3.55
C ALA A 192 8.90 5.77 2.56
N TYR A 193 8.04 5.44 1.59
CA TYR A 193 8.38 4.45 0.57
C TYR A 193 9.49 4.89 -0.37
N ARG A 194 9.51 6.16 -0.80
CA ARG A 194 10.59 6.67 -1.64
C ARG A 194 11.94 6.51 -0.94
N ASP A 195 12.04 6.95 0.30
CA ASP A 195 13.31 6.99 1.03
C ASP A 195 13.76 5.58 1.43
N ALA A 196 12.83 4.70 1.80
CA ALA A 196 13.13 3.29 2.06
C ALA A 196 13.56 2.53 0.79
N ASN A 197 12.94 2.81 -0.35
CA ASN A 197 13.37 2.26 -1.65
C ASN A 197 14.77 2.76 -2.03
N ALA A 198 15.04 4.04 -1.86
CA ALA A 198 16.36 4.63 -2.12
C ALA A 198 17.43 4.03 -1.21
N LEU A 199 17.13 3.84 0.08
CA LEU A 199 18.01 3.16 1.03
C LEU A 199 18.37 1.75 0.54
N LEU A 200 17.36 0.94 0.17
CA LEU A 200 17.59 -0.42 -0.32
C LEU A 200 18.36 -0.46 -1.65
N ALA A 201 18.04 0.42 -2.58
CA ALA A 201 18.76 0.53 -3.85
C ALA A 201 20.23 0.92 -3.63
N SER A 202 20.51 1.86 -2.72
CA SER A 202 21.89 2.26 -2.36
C SER A 202 22.71 1.13 -1.73
N ARG A 203 22.04 0.13 -1.16
CA ARG A 203 22.63 -1.10 -0.59
C ARG A 203 22.70 -2.25 -1.59
N GLY A 204 22.45 -1.98 -2.88
CA GLY A 204 22.50 -2.97 -3.97
C GLY A 204 21.29 -3.90 -4.04
N ILE A 205 20.23 -3.64 -3.27
CA ILE A 205 19.02 -4.46 -3.30
C ILE A 205 18.12 -4.00 -4.46
N LEU A 206 18.20 -4.74 -5.57
CA LEU A 206 17.43 -4.50 -6.79
C LEU A 206 17.45 -3.01 -7.22
N PRO A 207 18.64 -2.45 -7.55
CA PRO A 207 18.79 -1.02 -7.85
C PRO A 207 18.00 -0.60 -9.09
N ASP A 208 18.01 -1.41 -10.15
CA ASP A 208 17.33 -1.13 -11.43
C ASP A 208 15.87 -1.63 -11.49
N PHE A 209 15.26 -1.92 -10.33
CA PHE A 209 13.92 -2.48 -10.29
C PHE A 209 12.85 -1.43 -10.53
N HIS A 210 12.26 -1.49 -11.71
CA HIS A 210 11.07 -0.75 -12.11
C HIS A 210 9.92 -1.70 -12.41
N ARG A 211 8.70 -1.28 -12.10
CA ARG A 211 7.49 -2.02 -12.46
C ARG A 211 7.35 -1.99 -13.98
N SER A 212 7.73 -3.07 -14.65
CA SER A 212 7.52 -3.22 -16.09
C SER A 212 6.05 -3.50 -16.34
N TYR A 213 5.30 -2.48 -16.77
CA TYR A 213 3.97 -2.66 -17.32
C TYR A 213 4.11 -3.25 -18.74
N GLY A 214 3.83 -4.55 -18.91
CA GLY A 214 3.57 -5.11 -20.25
C GLY A 214 4.38 -6.31 -20.73
N ALA A 215 5.17 -7.00 -19.92
CA ALA A 215 5.78 -8.27 -20.34
C ALA A 215 5.62 -9.36 -19.27
N PRO A 216 5.20 -10.60 -19.64
CA PRO A 216 5.33 -11.72 -18.73
C PRO A 216 6.81 -11.88 -18.40
N GLN A 217 7.13 -11.81 -17.11
CA GLN A 217 8.48 -11.90 -16.58
C GLN A 217 8.99 -13.33 -16.82
N GLN A 218 9.57 -13.59 -17.99
CA GLN A 218 10.39 -14.76 -18.21
C GLN A 218 11.66 -14.59 -17.37
N VAL A 219 11.70 -15.31 -16.25
CA VAL A 219 12.93 -15.60 -15.50
C VAL A 219 13.98 -16.19 -16.47
N PRO A 220 15.13 -15.52 -16.69
CA PRO A 220 16.21 -16.12 -17.44
C PRO A 220 16.84 -17.23 -16.59
N GLY A 221 16.64 -18.49 -16.98
CA GLY A 221 17.27 -19.61 -16.28
C GLY A 221 16.60 -20.97 -16.34
N VAL A 222 15.52 -21.16 -17.11
CA VAL A 222 14.99 -22.51 -17.37
C VAL A 222 15.15 -22.80 -18.86
N HIS A 223 16.19 -23.57 -19.20
CA HIS A 223 16.25 -24.26 -20.48
C HIS A 223 14.98 -25.10 -20.61
N ALA A 224 14.04 -24.65 -21.44
CA ALA A 224 12.96 -25.48 -21.91
C ALA A 224 13.60 -26.58 -22.78
N VAL A 225 13.88 -27.71 -22.15
CA VAL A 225 14.11 -28.97 -22.85
C VAL A 225 12.85 -29.28 -23.64
N ALA A 226 12.95 -29.16 -24.96
CA ALA A 226 11.93 -29.61 -25.88
C ALA A 226 11.76 -31.12 -25.69
N HIS A 227 10.68 -31.54 -25.02
CA HIS A 227 10.24 -32.92 -25.04
C HIS A 227 9.46 -33.13 -26.34
N GLU A 228 10.15 -33.64 -27.35
CA GLU A 228 9.58 -34.13 -28.59
C GLU A 228 8.73 -35.37 -28.28
N VAL A 229 7.40 -35.23 -28.39
CA VAL A 229 6.47 -36.36 -28.35
C VAL A 229 6.29 -36.86 -29.79
N PRO A 230 6.67 -38.11 -30.12
CA PRO A 230 6.51 -38.63 -31.46
C PRO A 230 5.07 -39.09 -31.69
N GLY A 231 4.47 -38.59 -32.77
CA GLY A 231 3.35 -39.25 -33.43
C GLY A 231 2.02 -38.50 -33.40
N VAL A 232 1.85 -37.52 -34.29
CA VAL A 232 0.60 -37.34 -35.08
C VAL A 232 1.00 -36.79 -36.45
N SER A 233 0.66 -37.54 -37.49
CA SER A 233 0.93 -37.26 -38.90
C SER A 233 0.25 -35.98 -39.41
N ALA A 234 1.01 -35.21 -40.19
CA ALA A 234 0.53 -34.09 -41.00
C ALA A 234 -0.20 -34.55 -42.27
N PRO A 235 -1.17 -33.77 -42.81
CA PRO A 235 -1.51 -33.81 -44.22
C PRO A 235 -0.77 -32.69 -44.99
N LYS A 236 -0.22 -33.10 -46.15
CA LYS A 236 0.57 -32.33 -47.12
C LYS A 236 -0.32 -31.41 -48.00
N PRO A 237 0.19 -30.30 -48.58
CA PRO A 237 -0.58 -29.39 -49.41
C PRO A 237 -0.53 -29.74 -50.91
N ALA A 238 -1.58 -29.39 -51.67
CA ALA A 238 -1.60 -29.44 -53.13
C ALA A 238 -2.46 -28.30 -53.74
N THR A 239 -1.82 -27.40 -54.49
CA THR A 239 -2.35 -26.60 -55.63
C THR A 239 -2.44 -27.49 -56.90
N PRO A 240 -3.22 -27.22 -57.98
CA PRO A 240 -3.33 -25.92 -58.70
C PRO A 240 -4.65 -25.62 -59.51
N SER A 241 -4.77 -24.40 -60.09
CA SER A 241 -5.12 -24.10 -61.52
C SER A 241 -5.97 -22.81 -61.78
N ARG A 242 -5.59 -22.06 -62.84
CA ARG A 242 -6.18 -20.84 -63.51
C ARG A 242 -7.39 -21.21 -64.43
N PRO A 243 -8.02 -20.35 -65.29
CA PRO A 243 -8.08 -18.86 -65.47
C PRO A 243 -9.48 -18.25 -65.81
N ALA A 244 -9.60 -16.90 -65.91
CA ALA A 244 -10.19 -16.09 -67.04
C ALA A 244 -11.01 -14.81 -66.65
N THR A 245 -10.66 -13.69 -67.32
CA THR A 245 -11.26 -12.32 -67.46
C THR A 245 -12.64 -12.29 -68.17
N PRO A 246 -13.44 -11.17 -68.28
CA PRO A 246 -13.08 -9.72 -68.53
C PRO A 246 -14.08 -8.69 -67.90
N PRO A 247 -14.33 -7.44 -68.42
CA PRO A 247 -13.45 -6.32 -68.83
C PRO A 247 -13.74 -4.93 -68.16
N ARG A 248 -12.71 -4.08 -68.21
CA ARG A 248 -12.59 -2.61 -68.45
C ARG A 248 -13.82 -1.67 -68.43
N SER A 249 -13.67 -0.52 -67.74
CA SER A 249 -13.63 0.86 -68.30
C SER A 249 -13.49 1.90 -67.15
N ALA A 250 -12.35 2.59 -67.02
CA ALA A 250 -12.08 3.96 -67.47
C ALA A 250 -12.34 5.05 -66.38
N THR A 251 -11.25 5.45 -65.67
CA THR A 251 -10.61 6.80 -65.57
C THR A 251 -11.52 8.06 -65.60
N PRO A 252 -11.11 9.25 -65.10
CA PRO A 252 -10.43 9.65 -63.84
C PRO A 252 -11.04 10.94 -63.18
N ALA A 253 -10.38 11.38 -62.10
CA ALA A 253 -10.10 12.77 -61.73
C ALA A 253 -11.21 13.69 -61.14
N ALA A 254 -10.87 14.22 -59.95
CA ALA A 254 -11.41 15.43 -59.30
C ALA A 254 -11.12 16.70 -60.15
N PRO A 255 -11.36 17.96 -59.69
CA PRO A 255 -11.97 18.50 -58.46
C PRO A 255 -13.00 19.63 -58.74
N VAL A 256 -13.61 20.22 -57.69
CA VAL A 256 -13.66 21.66 -57.30
C VAL A 256 -14.47 21.74 -56.01
#